data_AF-A0A956J0G4-F1
#
_entry.id   AF-A0A956J0G4-F1
#
_cell.length_a   1.000
_cell.length_b   1.000
_cell.length_c   1.000
_cell.angle_alpha   90.00
_cell.angle_beta   90.00
_cell.angle_gamma   90.00
#
_symmetry.space_group_name_H-M   'P 1'
#
loop_
_entity.id
_entity.type
_entity.pdbx_description
1 polymer ?
#
loop_
_entity_poly.entity_id
_entity_poly.type
_entity_poly.pdbx_seq_one_letter_code
_entity_poly.pdbx_strand_id
1 'polypeptide(L)'
;FGARQPRLKYLRFPLTEAVIDATRAGLGVAALSGWIVEPYLDDGLCILRLRGKPLRRSWTMAFPAEYESAARGLASALLAAAPEPHPRRLSRGSRASKSAVV
;
A
#
# COMPACT_ATOMS: atom_id res chain seq x y z
N PHE A 1 18.19 -14.50 16.87
CA PHE A 1 17.74 -14.72 15.48
C PHE A 1 18.97 -14.62 14.58
N GLY A 2 19.42 -15.78 14.08
CA GLY A 2 20.77 -16.03 13.56
C GLY A 2 21.11 -15.35 12.23
N ALA A 3 22.40 -15.07 12.08
CA ALA A 3 23.04 -14.20 11.09
C ALA A 3 23.12 -14.78 9.66
N ARG A 4 22.01 -15.29 9.11
CA ARG A 4 21.93 -15.63 7.68
C ARG A 4 20.77 -14.87 7.06
N GLN A 5 21.09 -13.85 6.25
CA GLN A 5 20.07 -13.18 5.45
C GLN A 5 19.38 -14.23 4.56
N PRO A 6 18.04 -14.36 4.65
CA PRO A 6 17.32 -15.31 3.81
C PRO A 6 17.52 -14.95 2.35
N ARG A 7 17.69 -15.96 1.49
CA ARG A 7 17.76 -15.74 0.03
C ARG A 7 16.36 -15.35 -0.45
N LEU A 8 16.16 -14.05 -0.70
CA LEU A 8 14.91 -13.53 -1.23
C LEU A 8 14.73 -13.98 -2.68
N LYS A 9 13.57 -14.55 -2.99
CA LYS A 9 13.12 -14.79 -4.36
C LYS A 9 12.19 -13.66 -4.74
N TYR A 10 12.43 -13.05 -5.90
CA TYR A 10 11.63 -11.93 -6.40
C TYR A 10 10.75 -12.40 -7.54
N LEU A 11 9.45 -12.21 -7.39
CA LEU A 11 8.50 -12.28 -8.49
C LEU A 11 8.37 -10.88 -9.10
N ARG A 12 8.31 -10.80 -10.43
CA ARG A 12 8.16 -9.54 -11.15
C ARG A 12 6.88 -9.57 -11.93
N PHE A 13 6.02 -8.61 -11.66
CA PHE A 13 4.76 -8.42 -12.36
C PHE A 13 4.73 -6.99 -12.93
N PRO A 14 4.24 -6.80 -14.17
CA PRO A 14 4.18 -5.49 -14.80
C PRO A 14 3.03 -4.62 -14.26
N LEU A 15 2.02 -5.24 -13.63
CA LEU A 15 0.78 -4.61 -13.19
C LEU A 15 0.63 -4.72 -11.68
N THR A 16 0.06 -3.68 -11.06
CA THR A 16 -0.20 -3.65 -9.62
C THR A 16 -1.23 -4.72 -9.24
N GLU A 17 -2.24 -4.92 -10.08
CA GLU A 17 -3.31 -5.91 -9.95
C GLU A 17 -2.72 -7.32 -9.90
N ALA A 18 -1.76 -7.62 -10.78
CA ALA A 18 -1.07 -8.91 -10.79
C ALA A 18 -0.22 -9.13 -9.53
N VAL A 19 0.39 -8.07 -8.97
CA VAL A 19 1.08 -8.15 -7.67
C VAL A 19 0.10 -8.47 -6.54
N ILE A 20 -1.08 -7.86 -6.56
CA ILE A 20 -2.13 -8.06 -5.55
C ILE A 20 -2.68 -9.48 -5.64
N ASP A 21 -3.02 -9.96 -6.84
CA ASP A 21 -3.54 -11.31 -7.03
C ASP A 21 -2.51 -12.38 -6.66
N ALA A 22 -1.24 -12.18 -6.99
CA ALA A 22 -0.17 -13.07 -6.55
C ALA A 22 -0.04 -13.10 -5.01
N THR A 23 -0.20 -11.94 -4.36
CA THR A 23 -0.19 -11.85 -2.89
C THR A 23 -1.39 -12.56 -2.29
N ARG A 24 -2.60 -12.35 -2.85
CA ARG A 24 -3.84 -13.00 -2.43
C ARG A 24 -3.78 -14.52 -2.61
N ALA A 25 -3.13 -15.00 -3.66
CA ALA A 25 -2.87 -16.43 -3.91
C ALA A 25 -1.78 -17.04 -3.00
N GLY A 26 -1.19 -16.25 -2.08
CA GLY A 26 -0.17 -16.73 -1.15
C GLY A 26 1.23 -16.91 -1.75
N LEU A 27 1.50 -16.33 -2.93
CA LEU A 27 2.80 -16.44 -3.59
C LEU A 27 3.89 -15.57 -2.95
N GLY A 28 3.53 -14.69 -2.01
CA GLY A 28 4.48 -13.85 -1.28
C GLY A 28 3.83 -12.67 -0.57
N VAL A 29 4.63 -11.62 -0.35
CA VAL A 29 4.20 -10.34 0.22
C VAL A 29 4.64 -9.19 -0.70
N ALA A 30 3.87 -8.12 -0.74
CA ALA A 30 4.17 -6.94 -1.54
C ALA A 30 4.26 -5.67 -0.68
N ALA A 31 5.24 -4.82 -0.97
CA ALA A 31 5.35 -3.49 -0.38
C ALA A 31 4.75 -2.46 -1.35
N LEU A 32 3.59 -1.91 -0.99
CA LEU A 32 2.82 -0.98 -1.82
C LEU A 32 2.49 0.30 -1.04
N SER A 33 2.06 1.34 -1.76
CA SER A 33 1.56 2.56 -1.11
C SER A 33 0.20 2.27 -0.50
N GLY A 34 -0.06 2.79 0.71
CA GLY A 34 -1.31 2.50 1.44
C GLY A 34 -2.58 2.80 0.62
N TRP A 35 -2.60 3.96 -0.05
CA TRP A 35 -3.72 4.38 -0.90
C TRP A 35 -3.96 3.46 -2.12
N ILE A 36 -2.92 2.76 -2.61
CA ILE A 36 -3.07 1.79 -3.71
C ILE A 36 -3.80 0.55 -3.22
N VAL A 37 -3.48 0.09 -2.01
CA VAL A 37 -3.96 -1.19 -1.49
C VAL A 37 -5.36 -1.10 -0.91
N GLU A 38 -5.76 0.09 -0.43
CA GLU A 38 -7.04 0.30 0.27
C GLU A 38 -8.27 -0.27 -0.46
N PRO A 39 -8.44 -0.11 -1.79
CA PRO A 39 -9.58 -0.70 -2.52
C PRO A 39 -9.56 -2.23 -2.61
N TYR A 40 -8.40 -2.85 -2.37
CA TYR A 40 -8.19 -4.29 -2.51
C TYR A 40 -8.24 -5.03 -1.17
N LEU A 41 -8.46 -4.32 -0.06
CA LEU A 41 -8.60 -4.95 1.24
C LEU A 41 -9.94 -5.65 1.36
N ASP A 42 -9.84 -6.95 1.59
CA ASP A 42 -10.93 -7.89 1.82
C ASP A 42 -10.50 -8.89 2.90
N ASP A 43 -11.33 -9.90 3.18
CA ASP A 43 -11.02 -10.93 4.18
C ASP A 43 -9.76 -11.76 3.84
N GLY A 44 -9.24 -11.68 2.61
CA GLY A 44 -8.07 -12.43 2.13
C GLY A 44 -6.74 -11.66 2.18
N LEU A 45 -6.76 -10.34 2.43
CA LEU A 45 -5.56 -9.50 2.45
C LEU A 45 -5.50 -8.62 3.70
N CYS A 46 -4.30 -8.48 4.29
CA CYS A 46 -4.06 -7.58 5.41
C CYS A 46 -2.88 -6.63 5.14
N ILE A 47 -2.95 -5.42 5.70
CA ILE A 47 -1.87 -4.43 5.61
C ILE A 47 -1.04 -4.44 6.89
N LEU A 48 0.28 -4.46 6.73
CA LEU A 48 1.22 -4.10 7.77
C LEU A 48 2.00 -2.85 7.33
N ARG A 49 1.95 -1.81 8.16
CA ARG A 49 2.75 -0.61 7.91
C ARG A 49 4.21 -0.91 8.21
N LEU A 50 5.07 -0.74 7.19
CA LEU A 50 6.52 -0.86 7.35
C LEU A 50 7.01 0.12 8.42
N ARG A 51 7.84 -0.37 9.36
CA ARG A 51 8.43 0.46 10.41
C ARG A 51 9.43 1.45 9.79
N GLY A 52 9.24 2.75 10.01
CA GLY A 52 10.12 3.78 9.49
C GLY A 52 9.42 5.13 9.27
N LYS A 53 10.16 6.11 8.76
CA LYS A 53 9.59 7.38 8.26
C LYS A 53 8.60 7.07 7.12
N PRO A 54 7.51 7.85 6.96
CA PRO A 54 6.61 7.68 5.82
C PRO A 54 7.41 7.75 4.51
N LEU A 55 7.34 6.70 3.70
CA LEU A 55 7.86 6.74 2.34
C LEU A 55 6.93 7.64 1.53
N ARG A 56 7.35 8.88 1.27
CA ARG A 56 6.59 9.81 0.43
C ARG A 56 6.98 9.58 -1.01
N ARG A 57 5.99 9.36 -1.87
CA ARG A 57 6.16 9.47 -3.33
C ARG A 57 5.82 10.89 -3.73
N SER A 58 6.78 11.58 -4.36
CA SER A 58 6.52 12.85 -5.03
C SER A 58 5.83 12.57 -6.36
N TRP A 59 4.75 13.29 -6.63
CA TRP A 59 4.03 13.24 -7.90
C TRP A 59 4.27 14.54 -8.64
N THR A 60 4.60 14.43 -9.91
CA THR A 60 4.83 15.59 -10.79
C THR A 60 3.90 15.47 -11.98
N MET A 61 3.22 16.58 -12.31
CA MET A 61 2.42 16.67 -13.52
C MET A 61 3.28 17.32 -14.62
N ALA A 62 3.44 16.63 -15.74
CA ALA A 62 4.11 17.16 -16.92
C ALA A 62 3.05 17.60 -17.93
N PHE A 63 3.17 18.82 -18.44
CA PHE A 63 2.25 19.39 -19.41
C PHE A 63 2.98 20.37 -20.34
N PRO A 64 2.55 20.50 -21.61
CA PRO A 64 3.03 21.56 -22.49
C PRO A 64 2.66 22.95 -21.96
N ALA A 65 3.53 23.95 -22.19
CA ALA A 65 3.35 25.30 -21.64
C ALA A 65 2.03 25.98 -22.04
N GLU A 66 1.51 25.68 -23.23
CA GLU A 66 0.22 26.19 -23.72
C GLU A 66 -0.98 25.81 -22.82
N TYR A 67 -0.87 24.76 -22.01
CA TYR A 67 -1.92 24.30 -21.10
C TYR A 67 -1.75 24.80 -19.66
N GLU A 68 -0.89 25.78 -19.39
CA GLU A 68 -0.57 26.21 -18.03
C GLU A 68 -1.81 26.57 -17.20
N SER A 69 -2.78 27.28 -17.78
CA SER A 69 -4.01 27.67 -17.09
C SER A 69 -4.85 26.46 -16.67
N ALA A 70 -5.08 25.52 -17.59
CA ALA A 70 -5.80 24.28 -17.33
C ALA A 70 -5.05 23.38 -16.34
N ALA A 71 -3.72 23.28 -16.49
CA ALA A 71 -2.84 22.54 -15.61
C ALA A 71 -2.92 23.08 -14.17
N ARG A 72 -2.90 24.40 -13.97
CA ARG A 72 -3.07 24.99 -12.63
C ARG A 72 -4.42 24.62 -12.00
N GLY A 73 -5.51 24.69 -12.78
CA GLY A 73 -6.84 24.27 -12.34
C GLY A 73 -6.89 22.80 -11.93
N LEU A 74 -6.35 21.92 -12.77
CA LEU A 74 -6.26 20.48 -12.49
C LEU A 74 -5.38 20.18 -11.28
N ALA A 75 -4.23 20.84 -11.16
CA ALA A 75 -3.33 20.67 -10.02
C ALA A 75 -4.02 21.03 -8.70
N SER A 76 -4.79 22.13 -8.69
CA SER A 76 -5.56 22.52 -7.51
C SER A 76 -6.63 21.48 -7.15
N ALA A 77 -7.33 20.93 -8.15
CA ALA A 77 -8.32 19.88 -7.93
C ALA A 77 -7.68 18.57 -7.42
N LEU A 78 -6.54 18.17 -7.99
CA LEU A 78 -5.79 16.97 -7.57
C LEU A 78 -5.23 17.10 -6.16
N LEU A 79 -4.77 18.28 -5.76
CA LEU A 79 -4.32 18.53 -4.39
C LEU A 79 -5.47 18.43 -3.40
N ALA A 80 -6.66 18.92 -3.76
CA ALA A 80 -7.86 18.78 -2.93
C ALA A 80 -8.37 17.33 -2.84
N ALA A 81 -8.12 16.51 -3.87
CA ALA A 81 -8.48 15.10 -3.92
C ALA A 81 -7.35 14.16 -3.48
N ALA A 82 -6.24 14.68 -2.97
CA ALA A 82 -5.09 13.88 -2.61
C ALA A 82 -5.48 12.85 -1.52
N PRO A 83 -5.10 11.57 -1.66
CA PRO A 83 -5.47 10.55 -0.69
C PRO A 83 -4.84 10.87 0.67
N GLU A 84 -5.66 10.92 1.70
CA GLU A 84 -5.21 11.09 3.07
C GLU A 84 -4.27 9.93 3.45
N PRO A 85 -3.15 10.20 4.13
CA PRO A 85 -2.27 9.14 4.61
C PRO A 85 -3.06 8.24 5.56
N HIS A 86 -3.29 6.99 5.14
CA HIS A 86 -4.07 6.02 5.90
C HIS A 86 -3.68 6.02 7.39
N PRO A 87 -4.64 6.30 8.30
CA PRO A 87 -4.36 6.46 9.72
C PRO A 87 -3.78 5.17 10.30
N ARG A 88 -2.97 5.27 11.36
CA ARG A 88 -2.50 4.10 12.11
C ARG A 88 -3.68 3.40 12.79
N ARG A 89 -4.44 2.59 12.07
CA ARG A 89 -5.18 1.49 12.70
C ARG A 89 -4.23 0.31 12.82
N LEU A 90 -3.64 0.16 14.00
CA LEU A 90 -3.18 -1.14 14.43
C LEU A 90 -4.44 -2.00 14.51
N SER A 91 -4.67 -2.88 13.54
CA SER A 91 -5.53 -4.02 13.75
C SER A 91 -4.88 -4.87 14.84
N ARG A 92 -5.17 -4.54 16.10
CA ARG A 92 -5.00 -5.48 17.20
C ARG A 92 -5.93 -6.64 16.85
N GLY A 93 -5.36 -7.72 16.34
CA GLY A 93 -6.07 -8.99 16.22
C GLY A 93 -6.78 -9.24 17.54
N SER A 94 -8.11 -9.31 17.48
CA SER A 94 -8.93 -9.82 18.57
C SER A 94 -8.44 -11.23 18.85
N ARG A 95 -7.69 -11.41 19.94
CA ARG A 95 -7.62 -12.72 20.60
C ARG A 95 -9.02 -12.94 21.17
N ALA A 96 -9.88 -13.57 20.39
CA ALA A 96 -11.03 -14.25 20.94
C ALA A 96 -10.50 -15.36 21.84
N SER A 97 -10.49 -15.07 23.13
CA SER A 97 -10.47 -16.05 24.19
C SER A 97 -11.59 -17.06 23.93
N LYS A 98 -11.23 -18.32 23.71
CA LYS A 98 -12.07 -19.42 24.15
C LYS A 98 -11.27 -20.22 25.17
N SER A 99 -11.71 -20.05 26.41
CA SER A 99 -11.44 -20.95 27.53
C SER A 99 -11.53 -22.40 27.08
N ALA A 100 -10.49 -23.17 27.35
CA ALA A 100 -10.65 -24.56 27.74
C ALA A 100 -10.53 -24.58 29.27
N VAL A 101 -11.68 -24.70 29.91
CA VAL A 101 -11.80 -25.08 31.32
C VAL A 101 -11.55 -26.58 31.36
N VAL A 102 -10.61 -26.96 32.25
CA VAL A 102 -10.37 -28.27 32.90
C VAL A 102 -10.52 -29.52 32.05
#